data_AF-A0A9W9R903-F1
#
_entry.id   AF-A0A9W9R903-F1
#
_cell.length_a   1.000
_cell.length_b   1.000
_cell.length_c   1.000
_cell.angle_alpha   90.00
_cell.angle_beta   90.00
_cell.angle_gamma   90.00
#
_symmetry.space_group_name_H-M   'P 1'
#
loop_
_entity.id
_entity.type
_entity.pdbx_description
1 polymer ?
#
loop_
_entity_poly.entity_id
_entity_poly.type
_entity_poly.pdbx_seq_one_letter_code
_entity_poly.pdbx_strand_id
1 'polypeptide(L)'
;MLTVLLDCWYRLCHPLVRVSPPEAAETVSRVKEIHDKTINLKRWERVPFPSPLDHYFDFVYTIDQDAGTFIISKWTDDGIRTPLAYEARLADICDNSSISIESLRESPLPSILDSGKDRDPGFDSVSLKPLNIQTSLPTAMLELQQQFFLDFVYLWRTWIDDPITWHYGSRVFKAFSRAILCLASWDFEVSYNCDVPLPVNHSSIPRWQFPEEESYWFHEFLIMLQPDLESRQMLLTAIAGAKALIRSSSRTTHKARSILISPRHIAFVEIFEDTVACSKVLPLLADSSASKCSPGFRVLAQALSTDCWKETWAHREKWPYHIPPEILSEILHSSEPRDAVSFAQASFEAERSYYASVPQFKHVSVHSLYLSIPCCGDRTGLEDLGVYCSKCRIWQHQKCIGLETLPSENSFTCATCLKEDQKKTQLTPGGINRLDGRLGRKARAITIDGSMKDLRVRLSKPAHLRLELRNIGDLIHRFPKGLVDFTIRFNGDFTGLAYGLDDIEVESNCRY
;
A
#
# COMPACT_ATOMS: atom_id res chain seq x y z
N MET A 1 -27.13 -22.67 -13.38
CA MET A 1 -26.38 -22.93 -12.14
C MET A 1 -24.99 -22.39 -12.39
N LEU A 2 -24.73 -21.13 -12.02
CA LEU A 2 -23.45 -20.46 -12.22
C LEU A 2 -22.47 -21.01 -11.18
N THR A 3 -21.53 -21.84 -11.62
CA THR A 3 -20.36 -22.22 -10.83
C THR A 3 -19.55 -20.94 -10.61
N VAL A 4 -19.58 -20.41 -9.39
CA VAL A 4 -18.57 -19.45 -8.92
C VAL A 4 -17.25 -20.22 -8.95
N LEU A 5 -16.41 -19.94 -9.95
CA LEU A 5 -15.01 -20.39 -9.94
C LEU A 5 -14.36 -19.67 -8.76
N LEU A 6 -14.17 -20.40 -7.66
CA LEU A 6 -13.31 -19.97 -6.56
C LEU A 6 -11.90 -20.33 -6.99
N ASP A 7 -11.13 -19.38 -7.52
CA ASP A 7 -9.72 -19.61 -7.92
C ASP A 7 -8.98 -20.43 -6.85
N CYS A 8 -8.73 -21.70 -7.13
CA CYS A 8 -8.12 -22.63 -6.19
C CYS A 8 -6.62 -22.71 -6.43
N TRP A 9 -5.86 -21.87 -5.72
CA TRP A 9 -4.41 -21.93 -5.72
C TRP A 9 -3.89 -22.93 -4.70
N TYR A 10 -2.87 -23.69 -5.08
CA TYR A 10 -2.14 -24.57 -4.18
C TYR A 10 -0.67 -24.19 -4.18
N ARG A 11 -0.09 -24.09 -2.98
CA ARG A 11 1.34 -23.84 -2.80
C ARG A 11 2.06 -24.99 -2.13
N LEU A 12 3.32 -25.16 -2.51
CA LEU A 12 4.28 -26.01 -1.83
C LEU A 12 5.54 -25.18 -1.55
N CYS A 13 5.75 -24.87 -0.27
CA CYS A 13 6.94 -24.15 0.20
C CYS A 13 7.91 -25.14 0.83
N HIS A 14 9.15 -25.17 0.36
CA HIS A 14 10.19 -26.08 0.87
C HIS A 14 11.26 -25.29 1.64
N PRO A 15 11.47 -25.54 2.95
CA PRO A 15 12.49 -24.83 3.72
C PRO A 15 13.92 -25.18 3.28
N LEU A 16 14.88 -24.29 3.61
CA LEU A 16 16.31 -24.20 3.24
C LEU A 16 17.22 -25.44 3.34
N VAL A 17 16.70 -26.66 3.45
CA VAL A 17 17.53 -27.86 3.62
C VAL A 17 17.16 -28.89 2.56
N ARG A 18 17.96 -28.86 1.48
CA ARG A 18 18.04 -29.82 0.35
C ARG A 18 16.74 -29.94 -0.45
N VAL A 19 16.68 -29.22 -1.56
CA VAL A 19 15.65 -29.46 -2.59
C VAL A 19 16.31 -30.04 -3.83
N SER A 20 15.69 -31.11 -4.33
CA SER A 20 15.94 -31.69 -5.64
C SER A 20 15.48 -30.69 -6.71
N PRO A 21 16.24 -30.46 -7.78
CA PRO A 21 15.93 -29.47 -8.81
C PRO A 21 14.48 -29.60 -9.35
N PRO A 22 13.89 -28.57 -9.99
CA PRO A 22 12.61 -28.72 -10.69
C PRO A 22 12.57 -29.90 -11.67
N GLU A 23 13.74 -30.30 -12.20
CA GLU A 23 13.96 -31.47 -13.04
C GLU A 23 13.88 -32.82 -12.28
N ALA A 24 13.81 -32.81 -10.95
CA ALA A 24 13.81 -34.02 -10.14
C ALA A 24 12.53 -34.83 -10.36
N ALA A 25 12.71 -36.14 -10.57
CA ALA A 25 11.62 -37.07 -10.83
C ALA A 25 10.51 -37.04 -9.75
N GLU A 26 10.88 -36.76 -8.49
CA GLU A 26 9.93 -36.62 -7.38
C GLU A 26 9.01 -35.40 -7.54
N THR A 27 9.53 -34.27 -8.02
CA THR A 27 8.76 -33.04 -8.29
C THR A 27 7.79 -33.27 -9.44
N VAL A 28 8.27 -33.90 -10.53
CA VAL A 28 7.47 -34.20 -11.72
C VAL A 28 6.34 -35.19 -11.41
N SER A 29 6.63 -36.28 -10.68
CA SER A 29 5.61 -37.25 -10.24
C SER A 29 4.50 -36.56 -9.45
N ARG A 30 4.85 -35.66 -8.54
CA ARG A 30 3.89 -34.95 -7.70
C ARG A 30 3.02 -33.96 -8.46
N VAL A 31 3.57 -33.27 -9.48
CA VAL A 31 2.76 -32.38 -10.35
C VAL A 31 1.73 -33.20 -11.13
N LYS A 32 2.10 -34.38 -11.65
CA LYS A 32 1.18 -35.31 -12.32
C LYS A 32 0.05 -35.78 -11.41
N GLU A 33 0.39 -36.15 -10.19
CA GLU A 33 -0.58 -36.57 -9.18
C GLU A 33 -1.62 -35.48 -8.81
N ILE A 34 -1.27 -34.18 -8.92
CA ILE A 34 -2.19 -33.05 -8.72
C ILE A 34 -3.12 -32.85 -9.92
N HIS A 35 -2.56 -32.93 -11.14
CA HIS A 35 -3.33 -32.86 -12.38
C HIS A 35 -4.41 -33.95 -12.44
N ASP A 36 -4.04 -35.18 -12.11
CA ASP A 36 -4.94 -36.34 -12.18
C ASP A 36 -6.00 -36.35 -11.06
N LYS A 37 -6.01 -35.33 -10.19
CA LYS A 37 -6.89 -35.19 -9.02
C LYS A 37 -6.86 -36.41 -8.09
N THR A 38 -5.74 -37.15 -8.08
CA THR A 38 -5.59 -38.43 -7.37
C THR A 38 -5.05 -38.30 -5.95
N ILE A 39 -4.72 -37.09 -5.48
CA ILE A 39 -4.07 -36.85 -4.18
C ILE A 39 -5.00 -36.51 -3.00
N ASN A 40 -4.61 -37.07 -1.84
CA ASN A 40 -4.86 -36.60 -0.49
C ASN A 40 -3.89 -35.43 -0.14
N LEU A 41 -4.37 -34.18 -0.19
CA LEU A 41 -3.60 -32.90 -0.18
C LEU A 41 -2.78 -32.58 1.09
N LYS A 42 -2.34 -33.55 1.88
CA LYS A 42 -1.77 -33.33 3.24
C LYS A 42 -0.53 -32.42 3.32
N ARG A 43 0.19 -32.18 2.21
CA ARG A 43 1.41 -31.35 2.17
C ARG A 43 1.27 -30.04 1.38
N TRP A 44 0.18 -29.86 0.63
CA TRP A 44 -0.07 -28.65 -0.15
C TRP A 44 -1.04 -27.77 0.62
N GLU A 45 -0.69 -26.51 0.79
CA GLU A 45 -1.59 -25.55 1.42
C GLU A 45 -2.46 -24.91 0.34
N ARG A 46 -3.78 -24.99 0.53
CA ARG A 46 -4.73 -24.22 -0.30
C ARG A 46 -4.62 -22.76 0.10
N VAL A 47 -4.35 -21.92 -0.89
CA VAL A 47 -4.21 -20.47 -0.72
C VAL A 47 -5.15 -19.73 -1.68
N PRO A 48 -5.54 -18.48 -1.37
CA PRO A 48 -6.42 -17.71 -2.24
C PRO A 48 -5.68 -16.96 -3.37
N PHE A 49 -4.34 -16.91 -3.32
CA PHE A 49 -3.48 -16.19 -4.26
C PHE A 49 -2.20 -17.00 -4.54
N PRO A 50 -1.53 -16.78 -5.69
CA PRO A 50 -0.18 -17.28 -5.90
C PRO A 50 0.75 -16.78 -4.79
N SER A 51 1.65 -17.64 -4.32
CA SER A 51 2.57 -17.26 -3.24
C SER A 51 3.82 -16.59 -3.78
N PRO A 52 4.29 -15.51 -3.12
CA PRO A 52 5.50 -14.82 -3.57
C PRO A 52 6.76 -15.64 -3.27
N LEU A 53 7.81 -15.36 -4.03
CA LEU A 53 9.16 -15.85 -3.78
C LEU A 53 9.79 -15.10 -2.59
N ASP A 54 9.93 -15.81 -1.47
CA ASP A 54 10.61 -15.32 -0.27
C ASP A 54 12.12 -15.55 -0.34
N HIS A 55 12.92 -14.74 0.36
CA HIS A 55 14.36 -14.93 0.42
C HIS A 55 14.78 -16.23 1.13
N TYR A 56 13.86 -16.86 1.88
CA TYR A 56 14.06 -18.19 2.45
C TYR A 56 13.94 -19.33 1.43
N PHE A 57 13.51 -19.08 0.19
CA PHE A 57 13.32 -20.13 -0.80
C PHE A 57 14.15 -19.90 -2.05
N ASP A 58 14.73 -20.98 -2.59
CA ASP A 58 15.37 -20.94 -3.91
C ASP A 58 14.32 -21.03 -5.03
N PHE A 59 13.23 -21.76 -4.78
CA PHE A 59 12.10 -21.95 -5.69
C PHE A 59 10.77 -21.96 -4.94
N VAL A 60 9.71 -21.45 -5.57
CA VAL A 60 8.31 -21.62 -5.13
C VAL A 60 7.50 -22.21 -6.27
N TYR A 61 6.78 -23.29 -5.98
CA TYR A 61 5.85 -23.93 -6.92
C TYR A 61 4.43 -23.52 -6.59
N THR A 62 3.72 -23.01 -7.61
CA THR A 62 2.32 -22.59 -7.50
C THR A 62 1.52 -23.23 -8.62
N ILE A 63 0.37 -23.82 -8.28
CA ILE A 63 -0.56 -24.40 -9.25
C ILE A 63 -1.89 -23.67 -9.17
N ASP A 64 -2.34 -23.18 -10.32
CA ASP A 64 -3.73 -22.80 -10.57
C ASP A 64 -4.45 -24.02 -11.17
N GLN A 65 -5.26 -24.67 -10.35
CA GLN A 65 -5.98 -25.87 -10.80
C GLN A 65 -7.11 -25.54 -11.78
N ASP A 66 -7.70 -24.36 -11.67
CA ASP A 66 -8.86 -23.95 -12.48
C ASP A 66 -8.42 -23.47 -13.86
N ALA A 67 -7.32 -22.71 -13.92
CA ALA A 67 -6.70 -22.32 -15.19
C ALA A 67 -5.86 -23.45 -15.82
N GLY A 68 -5.51 -24.49 -15.04
CA GLY A 68 -4.60 -25.55 -15.48
C GLY A 68 -3.18 -25.03 -15.71
N THR A 69 -2.73 -24.12 -14.86
CA THR A 69 -1.44 -23.43 -14.98
C THR A 69 -0.50 -23.83 -13.85
N PHE A 70 0.76 -24.06 -14.18
CA PHE A 70 1.84 -24.30 -13.24
C PHE A 70 2.88 -23.19 -13.35
N ILE A 71 3.27 -22.65 -12.20
CA ILE A 71 4.22 -21.55 -12.08
C ILE A 71 5.39 -21.99 -11.19
N ILE A 72 6.61 -21.75 -11.67
CA ILE A 72 7.84 -21.82 -10.88
C ILE A 72 8.39 -20.41 -10.71
N SER A 73 8.48 -19.95 -9.45
CA SER A 73 9.21 -18.72 -9.12
C SER A 73 10.63 -19.07 -8.66
N LYS A 74 11.65 -18.37 -9.14
CA LYS A 74 13.05 -18.53 -8.70
C LYS A 74 13.81 -17.20 -8.71
N TRP A 75 14.95 -17.16 -8.02
CA TRP A 75 15.86 -16.02 -8.09
C TRP A 75 16.72 -16.06 -9.36
N THR A 76 17.09 -14.89 -9.88
CA THR A 76 18.09 -14.77 -10.94
C THR A 76 19.50 -15.08 -10.44
N ASP A 77 20.32 -15.64 -11.33
CA ASP A 77 21.72 -16.02 -11.05
C ASP A 77 22.73 -14.90 -11.32
N ASP A 78 22.27 -13.72 -11.74
CA ASP A 78 23.05 -12.56 -12.22
C ASP A 78 23.66 -11.69 -11.10
N GLY A 79 23.80 -12.24 -9.89
CA GLY A 79 24.35 -11.57 -8.72
C GLY A 79 23.42 -10.54 -8.05
N ILE A 80 22.46 -9.98 -8.79
CA ILE A 80 21.35 -9.19 -8.24
C ILE A 80 20.15 -10.13 -8.14
N ARG A 81 19.92 -10.72 -6.96
CA ARG A 81 18.76 -11.61 -6.75
C ARG A 81 17.45 -10.86 -7.04
N THR A 82 16.89 -11.08 -8.23
CA THR A 82 15.56 -10.62 -8.63
C THR A 82 14.63 -11.82 -8.75
N PRO A 83 13.37 -11.71 -8.30
CA PRO A 83 12.40 -12.78 -8.45
C PRO A 83 11.96 -12.86 -9.93
N LEU A 84 12.01 -14.07 -10.48
CA LEU A 84 11.54 -14.39 -11.82
C LEU A 84 10.52 -15.53 -11.77
N ALA A 85 9.60 -15.54 -12.70
CA ALA A 85 8.52 -16.51 -12.78
C ALA A 85 8.52 -17.21 -14.13
N TYR A 86 8.28 -18.52 -14.14
CA TYR A 86 8.14 -19.33 -15.33
C TYR A 86 6.80 -20.04 -15.31
N GLU A 87 6.11 -20.03 -16.44
CA GLU A 87 4.77 -20.59 -16.58
C GLU A 87 4.76 -21.72 -17.62
N ALA A 88 3.98 -22.76 -17.31
CA ALA A 88 3.59 -23.77 -18.28
C ALA A 88 2.16 -24.25 -18.02
N ARG A 89 1.54 -24.81 -19.06
CA ARG A 89 0.27 -25.53 -18.88
C ARG A 89 0.54 -26.81 -18.11
N LEU A 90 -0.33 -27.10 -17.16
CA LEU A 90 -0.25 -28.29 -16.33
C LEU A 90 -0.31 -29.57 -17.18
N ALA A 91 -1.10 -29.58 -18.25
CA ALA A 91 -1.17 -30.68 -19.22
C ALA A 91 0.18 -30.96 -19.90
N ASP A 92 0.88 -29.92 -20.35
CA ASP A 92 2.17 -30.04 -21.03
C ASP A 92 3.24 -30.65 -20.10
N ILE A 93 3.14 -30.38 -18.79
CA ILE A 93 4.02 -30.99 -17.79
C ILE A 93 3.67 -32.46 -17.56
N CYS A 94 2.38 -32.80 -17.60
CA CYS A 94 1.92 -34.16 -17.37
C CYS A 94 2.26 -35.10 -18.53
N ASP A 95 2.26 -34.59 -19.75
CA ASP A 95 2.66 -35.32 -20.96
C ASP A 95 4.17 -35.55 -21.03
N ASN A 96 4.98 -34.67 -20.41
CA ASN A 96 6.43 -34.78 -20.40
C ASN A 96 6.97 -35.64 -19.23
N SER A 97 8.11 -36.31 -19.44
CA SER A 97 8.78 -37.11 -18.39
C SER A 97 9.62 -36.27 -17.41
N SER A 98 9.84 -34.99 -17.71
CA SER A 98 10.64 -34.06 -16.90
C SER A 98 10.18 -32.62 -17.10
N ILE A 99 10.26 -31.80 -16.04
CA ILE A 99 10.11 -30.34 -16.11
C ILE A 99 11.51 -29.76 -16.35
N SER A 100 11.75 -29.12 -17.50
CA SER A 100 12.99 -28.36 -17.75
C SER A 100 12.69 -26.87 -17.67
N ILE A 101 13.34 -26.13 -16.76
CA ILE A 101 13.14 -24.67 -16.65
C ILE A 101 13.42 -23.97 -17.99
N GLU A 102 14.43 -24.43 -18.73
CA GLU A 102 14.84 -23.85 -20.02
C GLU A 102 13.75 -23.99 -21.10
N SER A 103 12.83 -24.95 -20.93
CA SER A 103 11.68 -25.16 -21.81
C SER A 103 10.42 -24.40 -21.38
N LEU A 104 10.40 -23.85 -20.17
CA LEU A 104 9.27 -23.06 -19.66
C LEU A 104 9.32 -21.67 -20.25
N ARG A 105 8.15 -21.10 -20.51
CA ARG A 105 8.07 -19.69 -20.89
C ARG A 105 8.26 -18.86 -19.64
N GLU A 106 9.15 -17.88 -19.69
CA GLU A 106 9.14 -16.81 -18.68
C GLU A 106 7.71 -16.27 -18.64
N SER A 107 7.11 -16.31 -17.45
CA SER A 107 5.74 -15.84 -17.27
C SER A 107 5.75 -14.39 -17.73
N PRO A 108 4.97 -14.03 -18.76
CA PRO A 108 5.00 -12.67 -19.24
C PRO A 108 4.59 -11.79 -18.06
N LEU A 109 5.45 -10.83 -17.67
CA LEU A 109 4.93 -9.60 -17.05
C LEU A 109 3.75 -9.22 -17.95
N PRO A 110 2.51 -9.17 -17.44
CA PRO A 110 1.34 -9.07 -18.30
C PRO A 110 1.61 -7.98 -19.32
N SER A 111 1.75 -8.39 -20.57
CA SER A 111 1.98 -7.45 -21.64
C SER A 111 0.79 -6.52 -21.57
N ILE A 112 1.09 -5.22 -21.49
CA ILE A 112 0.10 -4.16 -21.58
C ILE A 112 -0.75 -4.51 -22.79
N LEU A 113 -1.94 -5.04 -22.54
CA LEU A 113 -2.85 -5.45 -23.60
C LEU A 113 -3.17 -4.16 -24.33
N ASP A 114 -2.64 -4.03 -25.54
CA ASP A 114 -3.09 -3.05 -26.50
C ASP A 114 -4.57 -3.38 -26.74
N SER A 115 -5.46 -2.74 -25.97
CA SER A 115 -6.91 -2.90 -26.12
C SER A 115 -7.33 -2.17 -27.39
N GLY A 116 -6.86 -2.68 -28.52
CA GLY A 116 -7.14 -2.19 -29.84
C GLY A 116 -8.40 -2.82 -30.40
N LYS A 117 -9.52 -2.85 -29.67
CA LYS A 117 -10.84 -3.11 -30.25
C LYS A 117 -11.89 -2.27 -29.53
N ASP A 118 -12.65 -1.53 -30.34
CA ASP A 118 -13.60 -0.46 -30.03
C ASP A 118 -12.97 0.87 -29.60
N ARG A 119 -12.31 1.51 -30.57
CA ARG A 119 -11.82 2.89 -30.49
C ARG A 119 -12.93 3.84 -30.93
N ASP A 120 -13.22 4.85 -30.12
CA ASP A 120 -13.88 6.06 -30.57
C ASP A 120 -12.80 7.04 -31.08
N PRO A 121 -12.70 7.31 -32.40
CA PRO A 121 -11.64 8.15 -32.98
C PRO A 121 -11.64 9.61 -32.49
N GLY A 122 -12.61 10.02 -31.66
CA GLY A 122 -12.68 11.36 -31.08
C GLY A 122 -11.67 11.67 -29.97
N PHE A 123 -11.10 10.66 -29.29
CA PHE A 123 -10.33 10.89 -28.05
C PHE A 123 -8.86 11.30 -28.24
N ASP A 124 -8.27 11.09 -29.42
CA ASP A 124 -6.88 11.49 -29.72
C ASP A 124 -6.69 13.02 -29.78
N SER A 125 -7.79 13.78 -29.81
CA SER A 125 -7.81 15.25 -29.85
C SER A 125 -8.11 15.93 -28.50
N VAL A 126 -8.28 15.17 -27.41
CA VAL A 126 -8.71 15.72 -26.12
C VAL A 126 -7.58 16.48 -25.44
N SER A 127 -7.68 17.81 -25.46
CA SER A 127 -6.84 18.71 -24.66
C SER A 127 -7.20 18.57 -23.17
N LEU A 128 -6.33 17.91 -22.40
CA LEU A 128 -6.48 17.77 -20.96
C LEU A 128 -6.08 19.08 -20.26
N LYS A 129 -6.97 19.63 -19.44
CA LYS A 129 -6.61 20.75 -18.55
C LYS A 129 -5.67 20.23 -17.45
N PRO A 130 -4.63 20.98 -17.07
CA PRO A 130 -3.81 20.60 -15.93
C PRO A 130 -4.62 20.70 -14.64
N LEU A 131 -4.64 19.63 -13.84
CA LEU A 131 -5.19 19.64 -12.49
C LEU A 131 -4.03 19.80 -11.49
N ASN A 132 -4.09 20.84 -10.67
CA ASN A 132 -3.17 21.01 -9.56
C ASN A 132 -3.91 20.75 -8.24
N ILE A 133 -3.60 19.61 -7.62
CA ILE A 133 -4.05 19.33 -6.24
C ILE A 133 -3.12 20.11 -5.31
N GLN A 134 -3.72 21.04 -4.55
CA GLN A 134 -2.98 21.86 -3.61
C GLN A 134 -2.37 20.99 -2.52
N THR A 135 -1.09 21.21 -2.23
CA THR A 135 -0.44 20.54 -1.10
C THR A 135 -0.87 21.26 0.18
N SER A 136 -1.68 20.62 1.02
CA SER A 136 -2.07 21.21 2.30
C SER A 136 -0.90 21.20 3.31
N LEU A 137 -0.98 22.03 4.35
CA LEU A 137 0.01 22.05 5.41
C LEU A 137 -0.01 20.72 6.20
N PRO A 138 1.15 20.16 6.57
CA PRO A 138 1.23 18.84 7.21
C PRO A 138 0.52 18.78 8.56
N THR A 139 -0.28 17.75 8.79
CA THR A 139 -0.96 17.49 10.07
C THR A 139 -0.41 16.23 10.74
N ALA A 140 -0.70 16.05 12.02
CA ALA A 140 -0.39 14.80 12.74
C ALA A 140 -1.00 13.57 12.05
N MET A 141 -2.23 13.70 11.55
CA MET A 141 -2.91 12.67 10.76
C MET A 141 -2.11 12.27 9.51
N LEU A 142 -1.71 13.25 8.69
CA LEU A 142 -0.93 13.01 7.47
C LEU A 142 0.43 12.36 7.77
N GLU A 143 1.05 12.70 8.90
CA GLU A 143 2.31 12.09 9.33
C GLU A 143 2.13 10.61 9.69
N LEU A 144 1.08 10.28 10.45
CA LEU A 144 0.79 8.88 10.80
C LEU A 144 0.35 8.06 9.59
N GLN A 145 -0.44 8.62 8.67
CA GLN A 145 -0.81 7.98 7.41
C GLN A 145 0.43 7.57 6.61
N GLN A 146 1.40 8.47 6.49
CA GLN A 146 2.67 8.17 5.84
C GLN A 146 3.44 7.09 6.58
N GLN A 147 3.51 7.15 7.91
CA GLN A 147 4.18 6.13 8.71
C GLN A 147 3.56 4.74 8.51
N PHE A 148 2.23 4.63 8.57
CA PHE A 148 1.50 3.38 8.40
C PHE A 148 1.66 2.82 6.99
N PHE A 149 1.65 3.68 5.97
CA PHE A 149 1.96 3.28 4.60
C PHE A 149 3.38 2.71 4.46
N LEU A 150 4.37 3.40 5.00
CA LEU A 150 5.77 2.95 4.96
C LEU A 150 5.94 1.58 5.64
N ASP A 151 5.32 1.40 6.80
CA ASP A 151 5.36 0.15 7.56
C ASP A 151 4.60 -0.97 6.84
N PHE A 152 3.46 -0.65 6.21
CA PHE A 152 2.67 -1.60 5.44
C PHE A 152 3.45 -2.11 4.23
N VAL A 153 4.03 -1.21 3.44
CA VAL A 153 4.88 -1.56 2.29
C VAL A 153 6.07 -2.39 2.75
N TYR A 154 6.71 -2.03 3.87
CA TYR A 154 7.81 -2.81 4.42
C TYR A 154 7.39 -4.24 4.77
N LEU A 155 6.30 -4.42 5.52
CA LEU A 155 5.85 -5.74 5.98
C LEU A 155 5.41 -6.64 4.83
N TRP A 156 4.72 -6.08 3.84
CA TRP A 156 4.20 -6.81 2.70
C TRP A 156 5.12 -6.81 1.47
N ARG A 157 6.36 -6.31 1.60
CA ARG A 157 7.31 -6.15 0.48
C ARG A 157 7.51 -7.41 -0.34
N THR A 158 7.49 -8.61 0.25
CA THR A 158 7.64 -9.87 -0.51
C THR A 158 6.52 -10.06 -1.54
N TRP A 159 5.32 -9.59 -1.24
CA TRP A 159 4.16 -9.62 -2.15
C TRP A 159 4.17 -8.47 -3.17
N ILE A 160 4.77 -7.32 -2.82
CA ILE A 160 4.88 -6.15 -3.71
C ILE A 160 6.04 -6.31 -4.70
N ASP A 161 7.13 -6.92 -4.25
CA ASP A 161 8.35 -7.13 -5.02
C ASP A 161 8.25 -8.28 -6.03
N ASP A 162 7.26 -9.16 -5.88
CA ASP A 162 7.07 -10.33 -6.74
C ASP A 162 6.15 -10.01 -7.94
N PRO A 163 6.64 -10.14 -9.19
CA PRO A 163 5.86 -9.86 -10.39
C PRO A 163 4.59 -10.69 -10.57
N ILE A 164 4.50 -11.89 -9.98
CA ILE A 164 3.31 -12.75 -10.04
C ILE A 164 2.20 -12.21 -9.15
N THR A 165 2.55 -11.55 -8.05
CA THR A 165 1.56 -11.04 -7.09
C THR A 165 1.31 -9.55 -7.26
N TRP A 166 2.26 -8.76 -7.79
CA TRP A 166 2.12 -7.32 -7.95
C TRP A 166 2.00 -6.89 -9.42
N HIS A 167 0.89 -7.27 -10.05
CA HIS A 167 0.56 -6.84 -11.41
C HIS A 167 -0.93 -6.54 -11.59
N TYR A 168 -1.26 -5.78 -12.63
CA TYR A 168 -2.65 -5.53 -13.00
C TYR A 168 -3.38 -6.81 -13.37
N GLY A 169 -4.60 -6.98 -12.85
CA GLY A 169 -5.38 -8.22 -12.96
C GLY A 169 -5.15 -9.21 -11.82
N SER A 170 -4.07 -9.08 -11.03
CA SER A 170 -3.88 -9.92 -9.84
C SER A 170 -4.84 -9.48 -8.72
N ARG A 171 -5.36 -10.46 -7.96
CA ARG A 171 -6.20 -10.17 -6.79
C ARG A 171 -5.42 -9.52 -5.65
N VAL A 172 -4.11 -9.80 -5.55
CA VAL A 172 -3.22 -9.14 -4.58
C VAL A 172 -3.10 -7.65 -4.88
N PHE A 173 -2.94 -7.26 -6.16
CA PHE A 173 -2.94 -5.85 -6.56
C PHE A 173 -4.25 -5.13 -6.15
N LYS A 174 -5.41 -5.78 -6.33
CA LYS A 174 -6.71 -5.23 -5.87
C LYS A 174 -6.77 -5.07 -4.36
N ALA A 175 -6.42 -6.13 -3.63
CA ALA A 175 -6.41 -6.16 -2.16
C ALA A 175 -5.53 -5.05 -1.56
N PHE A 176 -4.34 -4.86 -2.10
CA PHE A 176 -3.37 -3.89 -1.60
C PHE A 176 -3.69 -2.48 -2.08
N SER A 177 -4.23 -2.30 -3.27
CA SER A 177 -4.76 -1.00 -3.71
C SER A 177 -5.87 -0.53 -2.74
N ARG A 178 -6.76 -1.45 -2.34
CA ARG A 178 -7.75 -1.16 -1.30
C ARG A 178 -7.11 -0.84 0.05
N ALA A 179 -6.11 -1.59 0.47
CA ALA A 179 -5.37 -1.31 1.71
C ALA A 179 -4.73 0.08 1.70
N ILE A 180 -4.07 0.46 0.61
CA ILE A 180 -3.45 1.79 0.44
C ILE A 180 -4.50 2.89 0.53
N LEU A 181 -5.67 2.71 -0.08
CA LEU A 181 -6.79 3.64 0.02
C LEU A 181 -7.33 3.78 1.45
N CYS A 182 -7.51 2.66 2.15
CA CYS A 182 -7.93 2.64 3.56
C CYS A 182 -6.92 3.36 4.46
N LEU A 183 -5.61 3.13 4.27
CA LEU A 183 -4.58 3.86 5.01
C LEU A 183 -4.59 5.37 4.70
N ALA A 184 -4.73 5.73 3.42
CA ALA A 184 -4.73 7.13 2.98
C ALA A 184 -5.99 7.93 3.38
N SER A 185 -7.11 7.25 3.64
CA SER A 185 -8.35 7.87 4.13
C SER A 185 -8.56 7.70 5.63
N TRP A 186 -7.62 7.06 6.34
CA TRP A 186 -7.81 6.70 7.75
C TRP A 186 -9.06 5.86 8.00
N ASP A 187 -9.43 5.00 7.03
CA ASP A 187 -10.61 4.14 7.05
C ASP A 187 -10.20 2.72 7.47
N PHE A 188 -10.04 2.54 8.79
CA PHE A 188 -9.65 1.29 9.43
C PHE A 188 -10.06 1.24 10.90
N GLU A 189 -9.85 0.08 11.52
CA GLU A 189 -10.13 -0.15 12.94
C GLU A 189 -8.82 -0.31 13.72
N VAL A 190 -8.78 0.23 14.93
CA VAL A 190 -7.71 -0.05 15.90
C VAL A 190 -8.21 -1.12 16.86
N SER A 191 -7.45 -2.21 16.98
CA SER A 191 -7.79 -3.32 17.87
C SER A 191 -6.67 -3.57 18.87
N TYR A 192 -7.04 -3.62 20.14
CA TYR A 192 -6.15 -3.98 21.24
C TYR A 192 -6.03 -5.51 21.43
N ASN A 193 -6.48 -6.31 20.45
CA ASN A 193 -6.17 -7.74 20.41
C ASN A 193 -4.72 -7.94 19.96
N CYS A 194 -3.88 -8.35 20.90
CA CYS A 194 -2.44 -8.51 20.71
C CYS A 194 -2.04 -9.89 20.16
N ASP A 195 -2.95 -10.86 20.08
CA ASP A 195 -2.67 -12.19 19.54
C ASP A 195 -2.82 -12.19 18.01
N VAL A 196 -1.75 -11.79 17.34
CA VAL A 196 -1.70 -11.66 15.89
C VAL A 196 -0.61 -12.51 15.25
N PRO A 197 -0.82 -12.97 14.00
CA PRO A 197 0.12 -13.84 13.29
C PRO A 197 1.33 -13.04 12.77
N LEU A 198 2.23 -12.67 13.68
CA LEU A 198 3.56 -12.14 13.36
C LEU A 198 4.62 -13.27 13.32
N PRO A 199 5.71 -13.11 12.55
CA PRO A 199 5.97 -12.05 11.57
C PRO A 199 5.08 -12.16 10.33
N VAL A 200 4.79 -11.02 9.68
CA VAL A 200 4.25 -11.02 8.31
C VAL A 200 5.36 -11.50 7.37
N ASN A 201 5.06 -12.50 6.55
CA ASN A 201 6.00 -13.13 5.61
C ASN A 201 5.24 -13.72 4.40
N HIS A 202 5.92 -14.47 3.53
CA HIS A 202 5.29 -15.17 2.40
C HIS A 202 4.12 -16.09 2.76
N SER A 203 4.10 -16.63 3.98
CA SER A 203 3.01 -17.50 4.42
C SER A 203 1.77 -16.71 4.83
N SER A 204 1.93 -15.42 5.10
CA SER A 204 0.84 -14.51 5.49
C SER A 204 0.00 -14.15 4.28
N ILE A 205 -1.32 -14.26 4.42
CA ILE A 205 -2.28 -14.07 3.33
C ILE A 205 -3.08 -12.79 3.60
N PRO A 206 -3.21 -11.86 2.64
CA PRO A 206 -4.05 -10.69 2.79
C PRO A 206 -5.53 -11.10 2.73
N ARG A 207 -6.16 -11.26 3.89
CA ARG A 207 -7.53 -11.80 4.01
C ARG A 207 -8.63 -10.75 4.02
N TRP A 208 -8.25 -9.47 4.11
CA TRP A 208 -9.22 -8.38 4.13
C TRP A 208 -10.01 -8.32 2.82
N GLN A 209 -11.24 -7.84 2.93
CA GLN A 209 -12.15 -7.70 1.79
C GLN A 209 -11.67 -6.62 0.82
N PHE A 210 -11.87 -6.85 -0.47
CA PHE A 210 -11.61 -5.90 -1.54
C PHE A 210 -12.61 -6.09 -2.70
N PRO A 211 -12.88 -5.05 -3.50
CA PRO A 211 -13.72 -5.17 -4.70
C PRO A 211 -13.06 -6.08 -5.74
N GLU A 212 -13.84 -6.96 -6.36
CA GLU A 212 -13.34 -7.83 -7.44
C GLU A 212 -13.28 -7.09 -8.78
N GLU A 213 -14.03 -6.01 -8.93
CA GLU A 213 -14.02 -5.16 -10.12
C GLU A 213 -12.80 -4.23 -10.16
N GLU A 214 -12.33 -3.90 -11.36
CA GLU A 214 -11.25 -2.92 -11.56
C GLU A 214 -11.72 -1.46 -11.36
N SER A 215 -13.03 -1.25 -11.16
CA SER A 215 -13.58 0.07 -10.89
C SER A 215 -14.69 0.03 -9.85
N TYR A 216 -14.62 0.96 -8.90
CA TYR A 216 -15.57 1.04 -7.77
C TYR A 216 -15.55 2.43 -7.14
N TRP A 217 -16.58 2.77 -6.39
CA TRP A 217 -16.65 4.02 -5.63
C TRP A 217 -16.01 3.86 -4.24
N PHE A 218 -15.21 4.84 -3.82
CA PHE A 218 -14.59 4.90 -2.51
C PHE A 218 -14.53 6.36 -2.02
N HIS A 219 -15.17 6.66 -0.89
CA HIS A 219 -15.24 8.02 -0.31
C HIS A 219 -15.55 9.10 -1.36
N GLU A 220 -16.59 8.86 -2.19
CA GLU A 220 -17.04 9.74 -3.29
C GLU A 220 -16.11 9.84 -4.52
N PHE A 221 -15.00 9.11 -4.54
CA PHE A 221 -14.11 9.02 -5.70
C PHE A 221 -14.38 7.74 -6.49
N LEU A 222 -14.40 7.85 -7.82
CA LEU A 222 -14.35 6.68 -8.69
C LEU A 222 -12.90 6.17 -8.76
N ILE A 223 -12.64 5.03 -8.15
CA ILE A 223 -11.36 4.34 -8.25
C ILE A 223 -11.33 3.53 -9.54
N MET A 224 -10.24 3.66 -10.29
CA MET A 224 -9.98 2.89 -11.51
C MET A 224 -8.59 2.27 -11.42
N LEU A 225 -8.54 0.95 -11.35
CA LEU A 225 -7.29 0.19 -11.44
C LEU A 225 -6.89 0.07 -12.92
N GLN A 226 -5.60 0.26 -13.21
CA GLN A 226 -5.07 0.35 -14.57
C GLN A 226 -3.73 -0.38 -14.71
N PRO A 227 -3.40 -0.94 -15.89
CA PRO A 227 -2.13 -1.62 -16.12
C PRO A 227 -0.93 -0.69 -16.01
N ASP A 228 -1.00 0.48 -16.63
CA ASP A 228 -0.01 1.54 -16.51
C ASP A 228 -0.63 2.91 -16.81
N LEU A 229 -0.02 3.97 -16.28
CA LEU A 229 -0.44 5.36 -16.43
C LEU A 229 0.67 6.24 -17.03
N GLU A 230 1.89 5.74 -17.16
CA GLU A 230 3.03 6.48 -17.71
C GLU A 230 2.87 6.67 -19.23
N SER A 231 2.36 5.65 -19.92
CA SER A 231 1.94 5.79 -21.32
C SER A 231 0.77 6.76 -21.46
N ARG A 232 0.96 7.83 -22.25
CA ARG A 232 -0.09 8.82 -22.55
C ARG A 232 -1.35 8.16 -23.12
N GLN A 233 -1.19 7.15 -23.97
CA GLN A 233 -2.33 6.45 -24.58
C GLN A 233 -3.16 5.70 -23.53
N MET A 234 -2.48 5.04 -22.59
CA MET A 234 -3.14 4.29 -21.53
C MET A 234 -3.83 5.22 -20.53
N LEU A 235 -3.19 6.34 -20.18
CA LEU A 235 -3.81 7.38 -19.38
C LEU A 235 -5.10 7.91 -20.03
N LEU A 236 -5.05 8.23 -21.33
CA LEU A 236 -6.24 8.70 -22.06
C LEU A 236 -7.35 7.64 -22.12
N THR A 237 -6.98 6.38 -22.28
CA THR A 237 -7.92 5.25 -22.28
C THR A 237 -8.59 5.08 -20.91
N ALA A 238 -7.82 5.16 -19.83
CA ALA A 238 -8.32 5.13 -18.46
C ALA A 238 -9.30 6.29 -18.18
N ILE A 239 -8.95 7.50 -18.63
CA ILE A 239 -9.81 8.69 -18.53
C ILE A 239 -11.11 8.50 -19.30
N ALA A 240 -11.05 7.96 -20.52
CA ALA A 240 -12.24 7.70 -21.32
C ALA A 240 -13.16 6.68 -20.62
N GLY A 241 -12.59 5.61 -20.06
CA GLY A 241 -13.31 4.62 -19.26
C GLY A 241 -13.99 5.24 -18.03
N ALA A 242 -13.28 6.06 -17.27
CA ALA A 242 -13.84 6.79 -16.13
C ALA A 242 -15.01 7.72 -16.57
N LYS A 243 -14.84 8.45 -17.68
CA LYS A 243 -15.88 9.32 -18.24
C LYS A 243 -17.13 8.54 -18.65
N ALA A 244 -16.96 7.36 -19.25
CA ALA A 244 -18.07 6.49 -19.62
C ALA A 244 -18.85 6.00 -18.40
N LEU A 245 -18.15 5.53 -17.36
CA LEU A 245 -18.77 5.07 -16.12
C LEU A 245 -19.55 6.19 -15.41
N ILE A 246 -18.93 7.37 -15.28
CA ILE A 246 -19.58 8.54 -14.66
C ILE A 246 -20.85 8.94 -15.43
N ARG A 247 -20.78 9.03 -16.77
CA ARG A 247 -21.96 9.37 -17.60
C ARG A 247 -23.07 8.32 -17.50
N SER A 248 -22.72 7.04 -17.48
CA SER A 248 -23.70 5.94 -17.36
C SER A 248 -24.44 5.95 -16.03
N SER A 249 -23.82 6.51 -14.97
CA SER A 249 -24.40 6.53 -13.62
C SER A 249 -25.60 7.47 -13.45
N SER A 250 -25.99 8.25 -14.48
CA SER A 250 -27.19 9.13 -14.56
C SER A 250 -27.42 10.10 -13.39
N ARG A 251 -26.48 10.23 -12.45
CA ARG A 251 -26.65 10.94 -11.18
C ARG A 251 -25.84 12.22 -11.01
N THR A 252 -24.98 12.60 -11.96
CA THR A 252 -24.03 13.69 -11.72
C THR A 252 -24.31 14.90 -12.60
N THR A 253 -25.09 15.86 -12.07
CA THR A 253 -25.06 17.28 -12.50
C THR A 253 -23.85 18.03 -11.95
N HIS A 254 -22.90 17.31 -11.34
CA HIS A 254 -21.80 17.82 -10.55
C HIS A 254 -20.46 17.30 -11.05
N LYS A 255 -19.39 18.00 -10.66
CA LYS A 255 -18.01 17.60 -10.92
C LYS A 255 -17.75 16.24 -10.27
N ALA A 256 -17.41 15.25 -11.10
CA ALA A 256 -17.03 13.92 -10.66
C ALA A 256 -15.50 13.82 -10.57
N ARG A 257 -15.01 13.05 -9.60
CA ARG A 257 -13.58 12.86 -9.36
C ARG A 257 -13.23 11.39 -9.47
N SER A 258 -12.11 11.10 -10.12
CA SER A 258 -11.60 9.75 -10.28
C SER A 258 -10.13 9.67 -9.90
N ILE A 259 -9.76 8.57 -9.24
CA ILE A 259 -8.39 8.23 -8.87
C ILE A 259 -7.97 7.01 -9.68
N LEU A 260 -7.02 7.21 -10.58
CA LEU A 260 -6.45 6.16 -11.41
C LEU A 260 -5.24 5.57 -10.71
N ILE A 261 -5.20 4.26 -10.50
CA ILE A 261 -4.11 3.57 -9.79
C ILE A 261 -3.54 2.47 -10.69
N SER A 262 -2.24 2.47 -10.89
CA SER A 262 -1.51 1.32 -11.45
C SER A 262 -0.53 0.76 -10.41
N PRO A 263 0.11 -0.40 -10.66
CA PRO A 263 1.08 -0.98 -9.73
C PRO A 263 2.22 -0.03 -9.32
N ARG A 264 2.52 0.99 -10.15
CA ARG A 264 3.62 1.94 -9.92
C ARG A 264 3.16 3.37 -9.72
N HIS A 265 2.03 3.75 -10.30
CA HIS A 265 1.68 5.14 -10.48
C HIS A 265 0.25 5.44 -10.02
N ILE A 266 0.00 6.72 -9.75
CA ILE A 266 -1.32 7.25 -9.46
C ILE A 266 -1.54 8.56 -10.23
N ALA A 267 -2.77 8.78 -10.68
CA ALA A 267 -3.20 10.03 -11.28
C ALA A 267 -4.61 10.41 -10.81
N PHE A 268 -4.88 11.71 -10.80
CA PHE A 268 -6.14 12.26 -10.31
C PHE A 268 -6.85 12.99 -11.44
N VAL A 269 -8.14 12.74 -11.60
CA VAL A 269 -8.93 13.22 -12.73
C VAL A 269 -10.20 13.88 -12.23
N GLU A 270 -10.47 15.08 -12.73
CA GLU A 270 -11.76 15.74 -12.57
C GLU A 270 -12.50 15.75 -13.90
N ILE A 271 -13.76 15.35 -13.86
CA ILE A 271 -14.65 15.31 -15.02
C ILE A 271 -15.84 16.18 -14.71
N PHE A 272 -16.06 17.20 -15.53
CA PHE A 272 -17.22 18.06 -15.45
C PHE A 272 -17.75 18.30 -16.85
N GLU A 273 -18.97 17.82 -17.12
CA GLU A 273 -19.57 17.81 -18.45
C GLU A 273 -18.63 17.16 -19.49
N ASP A 274 -18.12 17.97 -20.43
CA ASP A 274 -17.15 17.54 -21.43
C ASP A 274 -15.71 17.92 -21.12
N THR A 275 -15.48 18.70 -20.07
CA THR A 275 -14.14 19.09 -19.64
C THR A 275 -13.52 18.01 -18.77
N VAL A 276 -12.29 17.64 -19.11
CA VAL A 276 -11.45 16.76 -18.30
C VAL A 276 -10.21 17.52 -17.84
N ALA A 277 -9.96 17.51 -16.53
CA ALA A 277 -8.69 17.94 -15.96
C ALA A 277 -7.97 16.73 -15.36
N CYS A 278 -6.65 16.65 -15.57
CA CYS A 278 -5.84 15.53 -15.09
C CYS A 278 -4.57 16.05 -14.41
N SER A 279 -4.21 15.42 -13.29
CA SER A 279 -2.95 15.71 -12.61
C SER A 279 -1.77 15.17 -13.42
N LYS A 280 -0.56 15.57 -13.01
CA LYS A 280 0.63 14.79 -13.39
C LYS A 280 0.49 13.36 -12.82
N VAL A 281 1.04 12.39 -13.55
CA VAL A 281 1.20 11.01 -13.07
C VAL A 281 2.29 11.02 -12.01
N LEU A 282 1.98 10.47 -10.84
CA LEU A 282 2.87 10.47 -9.67
C LEU A 282 3.30 9.04 -9.33
N PRO A 283 4.56 8.82 -8.93
CA PRO A 283 4.97 7.55 -8.34
C PRO A 283 4.16 7.24 -7.08
N LEU A 284 3.52 6.08 -7.06
CA LEU A 284 2.83 5.51 -5.89
C LEU A 284 3.75 4.54 -5.15
N LEU A 285 4.41 3.63 -5.88
CA LEU A 285 5.38 2.67 -5.35
C LEU A 285 6.68 2.71 -6.15
N ALA A 286 7.79 2.60 -5.44
CA ALA A 286 9.16 2.51 -5.94
C ALA A 286 9.99 1.67 -4.97
N ASP A 287 11.22 1.32 -5.35
CA ASP A 287 12.12 0.52 -4.51
C ASP A 287 12.38 1.14 -3.13
N SER A 288 12.25 2.47 -2.99
CA SER A 288 12.41 3.18 -1.73
C SER A 288 11.12 3.35 -0.92
N SER A 289 9.99 2.78 -1.36
CA SER A 289 8.68 3.03 -0.76
C SER A 289 8.50 2.48 0.65
N ALA A 290 9.37 1.60 1.13
CA ALA A 290 9.36 1.20 2.53
C ALA A 290 10.11 2.19 3.43
N SER A 291 11.05 2.99 2.93
CA SER A 291 11.80 3.99 3.71
C SER A 291 11.41 5.45 3.44
N LYS A 292 10.84 5.75 2.27
CA LYS A 292 10.44 7.09 1.84
C LYS A 292 9.01 7.09 1.30
N CYS A 293 8.16 7.95 1.86
CA CYS A 293 6.79 8.04 1.40
C CYS A 293 6.75 8.69 0.02
N SER A 294 6.09 8.03 -0.92
CA SER A 294 6.01 8.46 -2.32
C SER A 294 5.16 9.73 -2.46
N PRO A 295 5.42 10.57 -3.48
CA PRO A 295 4.59 11.74 -3.76
C PRO A 295 3.15 11.35 -4.08
N GLY A 296 2.93 10.22 -4.74
CA GLY A 296 1.60 9.71 -5.04
C GLY A 296 0.79 9.42 -3.79
N PHE A 297 1.37 8.72 -2.79
CA PHE A 297 0.68 8.47 -1.53
C PHE A 297 0.42 9.76 -0.74
N ARG A 298 1.36 10.71 -0.72
CA ARG A 298 1.17 12.00 -0.04
C ARG A 298 -0.03 12.77 -0.60
N VAL A 299 -0.14 12.85 -1.93
CA VAL A 299 -1.27 13.52 -2.58
C VAL A 299 -2.55 12.73 -2.38
N LEU A 300 -2.50 11.39 -2.40
CA LEU A 300 -3.66 10.54 -2.12
C LEU A 300 -4.20 10.76 -0.71
N ALA A 301 -3.34 10.79 0.30
CA ALA A 301 -3.72 11.03 1.69
C ALA A 301 -4.36 12.41 1.86
N GLN A 302 -3.79 13.44 1.23
CA GLN A 302 -4.38 14.79 1.24
C GLN A 302 -5.73 14.84 0.51
N ALA A 303 -5.83 14.22 -0.66
CA ALA A 303 -7.06 14.16 -1.46
C ALA A 303 -8.23 13.50 -0.70
N LEU A 304 -7.94 12.49 0.12
CA LEU A 304 -8.96 11.75 0.87
C LEU A 304 -9.26 12.36 2.25
N SER A 305 -8.25 12.95 2.90
CA SER A 305 -8.32 13.37 4.31
C SER A 305 -8.33 14.88 4.52
N THR A 306 -8.37 15.69 3.45
CA THR A 306 -8.41 17.15 3.54
C THR A 306 -9.29 17.76 2.45
N ASP A 307 -9.64 19.04 2.60
CA ASP A 307 -10.45 19.79 1.62
C ASP A 307 -9.64 20.27 0.40
N CYS A 308 -8.41 19.77 0.18
CA CYS A 308 -7.55 20.28 -0.88
C CYS A 308 -8.06 19.98 -2.31
N TRP A 309 -9.00 19.05 -2.44
CA TRP A 309 -9.60 18.65 -3.71
C TRP A 309 -11.13 18.54 -3.68
N LYS A 310 -11.73 18.37 -2.50
CA LYS A 310 -13.19 18.32 -2.31
C LYS A 310 -13.78 19.73 -2.39
N GLU A 311 -14.96 19.86 -2.99
CA GLU A 311 -15.72 21.11 -2.90
C GLU A 311 -16.34 21.17 -1.51
N THR A 312 -16.34 22.33 -0.86
CA THR A 312 -16.93 22.45 0.49
C THR A 312 -18.43 22.67 0.39
N TRP A 313 -19.21 21.70 0.89
CA TRP A 313 -20.67 21.77 0.93
C TRP A 313 -21.20 22.34 2.25
N ALA A 314 -20.32 22.94 3.07
CA ALA A 314 -20.64 23.54 4.36
C ALA A 314 -21.89 24.45 4.32
N HIS A 315 -22.09 25.16 3.21
CA HIS A 315 -23.25 26.05 3.03
C HIS A 315 -24.60 25.32 2.88
N ARG A 316 -24.60 24.03 2.50
CA ARG A 316 -25.81 23.19 2.41
C ARG A 316 -26.07 22.42 3.69
N GLU A 317 -25.03 22.20 4.48
CA GLU A 317 -25.15 21.55 5.77
C GLU A 317 -25.86 22.48 6.76
N LYS A 318 -26.90 21.95 7.42
CA LYS A 318 -27.66 22.70 8.43
C LYS A 318 -27.77 21.86 9.69
N TRP A 319 -26.96 22.23 10.69
CA TRP A 319 -27.15 21.73 12.03
C TRP A 319 -28.23 22.57 12.73
N PRO A 320 -29.29 21.95 13.29
CA PRO A 320 -30.32 22.70 14.01
C PRO A 320 -29.78 23.39 15.27
N TYR A 321 -28.68 22.89 15.81
CA TYR A 321 -27.97 23.45 16.96
C TYR A 321 -26.47 23.45 16.70
N HIS A 322 -25.78 24.50 17.14
CA HIS A 322 -24.32 24.54 17.10
C HIS A 322 -23.75 23.51 18.08
N ILE A 323 -23.01 22.52 17.58
CA ILE A 323 -22.27 21.57 18.41
C ILE A 323 -20.85 22.12 18.65
N PRO A 324 -20.44 22.33 19.91
CA PRO A 324 -19.07 22.72 20.22
C PRO A 324 -18.05 21.68 19.70
N PRO A 325 -16.88 22.10 19.16
CA PRO A 325 -15.86 21.18 18.65
C PRO A 325 -15.42 20.11 19.67
N GLU A 326 -15.44 20.44 20.96
CA GLU A 326 -15.08 19.53 22.05
C GLU A 326 -16.08 18.38 22.16
N ILE A 327 -17.38 18.67 22.02
CA ILE A 327 -18.44 17.66 22.04
C ILE A 327 -18.36 16.79 20.78
N LEU A 328 -18.10 17.40 19.63
CA LEU A 328 -17.95 16.66 18.37
C LEU A 328 -16.74 15.72 18.42
N SER A 329 -15.63 16.20 18.97
CA SER A 329 -14.44 15.38 19.24
C SER A 329 -14.77 14.22 20.18
N GLU A 330 -15.48 14.47 21.28
CA GLU A 330 -15.86 13.41 22.24
C GLU A 330 -16.75 12.34 21.61
N ILE A 331 -17.69 12.74 20.75
CA ILE A 331 -18.53 11.80 19.98
C ILE A 331 -17.65 10.93 19.08
N LEU A 332 -16.73 11.53 18.32
CA LEU A 332 -15.85 10.81 17.40
C LEU A 332 -14.95 9.82 18.13
N HIS A 333 -14.37 10.20 19.28
CA HIS A 333 -13.51 9.33 20.08
C HIS A 333 -14.28 8.22 20.81
N SER A 334 -15.55 8.45 21.15
CA SER A 334 -16.40 7.47 21.85
C SER A 334 -17.14 6.54 20.90
N SER A 335 -17.16 6.85 19.60
CA SER A 335 -17.77 6.01 18.58
C SER A 335 -16.86 4.82 18.23
N GLU A 336 -17.48 3.69 17.88
CA GLU A 336 -16.73 2.61 17.23
C GLU A 336 -16.10 3.13 15.92
N PRO A 337 -14.92 2.63 15.50
CA PRO A 337 -14.20 3.19 14.36
C PRO A 337 -15.04 3.32 13.08
N ARG A 338 -15.90 2.34 12.79
CA ARG A 338 -16.81 2.37 11.62
C ARG A 338 -17.90 3.43 11.74
N ASP A 339 -18.43 3.61 12.94
CA ASP A 339 -19.47 4.60 13.21
C ASP A 339 -18.87 6.01 13.15
N ALA A 340 -17.64 6.19 13.64
CA ALA A 340 -16.89 7.44 13.52
C ALA A 340 -16.67 7.83 12.04
N VAL A 341 -16.23 6.88 11.20
CA VAL A 341 -16.06 7.12 9.75
C VAL A 341 -17.40 7.41 9.08
N SER A 342 -18.45 6.63 9.38
CA SER A 342 -19.77 6.83 8.77
C SER A 342 -20.38 8.18 9.17
N PHE A 343 -20.18 8.60 10.42
CA PHE A 343 -20.60 9.90 10.91
C PHE A 343 -19.81 11.04 10.27
N ALA A 344 -18.49 10.88 10.12
CA ALA A 344 -17.65 11.82 9.38
C ALA A 344 -18.11 11.98 7.93
N GLN A 345 -18.44 10.88 7.24
CA GLN A 345 -18.94 10.93 5.86
C GLN A 345 -20.33 11.57 5.72
N ALA A 346 -21.12 11.63 6.79
CA ALA A 346 -22.47 12.18 6.75
C ALA A 346 -22.50 13.72 6.88
N SER A 347 -21.40 14.35 7.29
CA SER A 347 -21.35 15.76 7.69
C SER A 347 -19.99 16.38 7.37
N PHE A 348 -19.98 17.57 6.77
CA PHE A 348 -18.74 18.27 6.45
C PHE A 348 -18.00 18.73 7.73
N GLU A 349 -18.74 19.25 8.73
CA GLU A 349 -18.14 19.62 10.02
C GLU A 349 -17.62 18.40 10.80
N ALA A 350 -18.31 17.25 10.74
CA ALA A 350 -17.85 16.00 11.34
C ALA A 350 -16.60 15.47 10.61
N GLU A 351 -16.56 15.49 9.28
CA GLU A 351 -15.41 15.11 8.47
C GLU A 351 -14.16 15.94 8.83
N ARG A 352 -14.33 17.26 8.86
CA ARG A 352 -13.25 18.18 9.23
C ARG A 352 -12.73 17.90 10.65
N SER A 353 -13.63 17.60 11.58
CA SER A 353 -13.25 17.26 12.96
C SER A 353 -12.58 15.89 13.06
N TYR A 354 -13.03 14.91 12.27
CA TYR A 354 -12.45 13.57 12.18
C TYR A 354 -10.99 13.65 11.73
N TYR A 355 -10.70 14.36 10.63
CA TYR A 355 -9.32 14.46 10.14
C TYR A 355 -8.43 15.41 10.95
N ALA A 356 -9.00 16.27 11.79
CA ALA A 356 -8.25 17.14 12.70
C ALA A 356 -7.79 16.44 13.99
N SER A 357 -8.45 15.35 14.43
CA SER A 357 -8.33 14.83 15.81
C SER A 357 -7.77 13.42 15.95
N VAL A 358 -7.39 12.73 14.86
CA VAL A 358 -6.89 11.33 14.89
C VAL A 358 -7.77 10.41 15.77
N PRO A 359 -9.09 10.34 15.51
CA PRO A 359 -10.11 9.93 16.48
C PRO A 359 -10.01 8.47 16.95
N GLN A 360 -9.36 7.61 16.17
CA GLN A 360 -9.13 6.21 16.53
C GLN A 360 -8.10 6.03 17.65
N PHE A 361 -7.35 7.09 17.99
CA PHE A 361 -6.36 7.09 19.03
C PHE A 361 -6.67 8.18 20.06
N LYS A 362 -7.32 7.80 21.16
CA LYS A 362 -7.64 8.73 22.24
C LYS A 362 -6.37 9.38 22.80
N HIS A 363 -6.43 10.70 22.97
CA HIS A 363 -5.38 11.49 23.60
C HIS A 363 -3.99 11.33 22.96
N VAL A 364 -3.94 11.01 21.65
CA VAL A 364 -2.67 10.93 20.91
C VAL A 364 -2.31 12.28 20.31
N SER A 365 -1.06 12.69 20.52
CA SER A 365 -0.46 13.83 19.82
C SER A 365 0.89 13.44 19.22
N VAL A 366 1.14 13.88 17.99
CA VAL A 366 2.41 13.64 17.29
C VAL A 366 3.34 14.83 17.50
N HIS A 367 4.54 14.60 18.04
CA HIS A 367 5.46 15.70 18.40
C HIS A 367 6.26 16.26 17.22
N SER A 368 6.60 15.40 16.26
CA SER A 368 7.49 15.77 15.16
C SER A 368 6.97 15.20 13.86
N LEU A 369 6.93 16.03 12.83
CA LEU A 369 6.43 15.69 11.50
C LEU A 369 7.59 15.42 10.52
N TYR A 370 8.58 14.61 10.90
CA TYR A 370 9.82 14.44 10.10
C TYR A 370 9.61 13.79 8.73
N LEU A 371 8.54 13.01 8.51
CA LEU A 371 8.21 12.48 7.18
C LEU A 371 7.67 13.59 6.27
N SER A 372 6.90 14.51 6.82
CA SER A 372 6.27 15.61 6.08
C SER A 372 7.15 16.85 5.98
N ILE A 373 7.96 17.11 7.01
CA ILE A 373 8.82 18.28 7.22
C ILE A 373 10.24 17.81 7.61
N PRO A 374 11.04 17.27 6.67
CA PRO A 374 12.32 16.66 7.02
C PRO A 374 13.39 17.62 7.53
N CYS A 375 13.21 18.94 7.36
CA CYS A 375 14.22 19.92 7.77
C CYS A 375 14.33 20.10 9.29
N CYS A 376 13.23 20.01 10.02
CA CYS A 376 13.22 20.14 11.49
C CYS A 376 12.08 19.39 12.19
N GLY A 377 11.08 18.90 11.44
CA GLY A 377 9.90 18.23 12.00
C GLY A 377 8.87 19.17 12.64
N ASP A 378 9.13 20.47 12.68
CA ASP A 378 8.22 21.47 13.27
C ASP A 378 7.27 22.04 12.21
N ARG A 379 6.00 22.22 12.55
CA ARG A 379 5.02 22.86 11.68
C ARG A 379 5.09 24.39 11.75
N THR A 380 5.46 24.96 12.89
CA THR A 380 5.32 26.38 13.16
C THR A 380 6.04 27.24 12.10
N GLY A 381 5.34 28.24 11.57
CA GLY A 381 5.88 29.21 10.61
C GLY A 381 5.95 28.71 9.16
N LEU A 382 5.40 27.53 8.85
CA LEU A 382 5.24 27.07 7.46
C LEU A 382 4.16 27.86 6.71
N GLU A 383 3.17 28.41 7.41
CA GLU A 383 2.11 29.24 6.84
C GLU A 383 2.68 30.46 6.11
N ASP A 384 3.74 31.08 6.66
CA ASP A 384 4.32 32.32 6.15
C ASP A 384 5.57 32.10 5.28
N LEU A 385 6.47 31.20 5.73
CA LEU A 385 7.81 30.99 5.16
C LEU A 385 8.07 29.52 4.81
N GLY A 386 7.00 28.76 4.55
CA GLY A 386 7.08 27.38 4.10
C GLY A 386 7.11 27.26 2.57
N VAL A 387 7.88 26.30 2.08
CA VAL A 387 7.87 25.88 0.68
C VAL A 387 7.69 24.37 0.63
N TYR A 388 7.03 23.85 -0.42
CA TYR A 388 6.99 22.42 -0.68
C TYR A 388 7.68 22.05 -1.98
N CYS A 389 8.30 20.87 -2.01
CA CYS A 389 8.94 20.36 -3.21
C CYS A 389 7.90 19.91 -4.23
N SER A 390 7.97 20.43 -5.45
CA SER A 390 7.08 20.07 -6.57
C SER A 390 7.17 18.58 -6.98
N LYS A 391 8.29 17.91 -6.70
CA LYS A 391 8.52 16.49 -7.00
C LYS A 391 8.04 15.55 -5.88
N CYS A 392 8.59 15.67 -4.66
CA CYS A 392 8.29 14.74 -3.56
C CYS A 392 7.19 15.23 -2.59
N ARG A 393 6.69 16.46 -2.75
CA ARG A 393 5.59 17.04 -1.96
C ARG A 393 5.87 17.16 -0.45
N ILE A 394 7.13 17.11 -0.03
CA ILE A 394 7.54 17.45 1.34
C ILE A 394 7.54 18.96 1.54
N TRP A 395 7.25 19.40 2.77
CA TRP A 395 7.38 20.78 3.21
C TRP A 395 8.74 21.05 3.83
N GLN A 396 9.23 22.27 3.69
CA GLN A 396 10.47 22.76 4.27
C GLN A 396 10.32 24.23 4.63
N HIS A 397 10.90 24.66 5.76
CA HIS A 397 11.03 26.09 6.04
C HIS A 397 12.11 26.69 5.16
N GLN A 398 11.82 27.85 4.58
CA GLN A 398 12.75 28.64 3.79
C GLN A 398 14.10 28.83 4.50
N LYS A 399 14.06 29.17 5.80
CA LYS A 399 15.26 29.38 6.63
C LYS A 399 16.08 28.10 6.84
N CYS A 400 15.43 26.96 7.06
CA CYS A 400 16.13 25.70 7.32
C CYS A 400 16.94 25.21 6.11
N ILE A 401 16.56 25.62 4.90
CA ILE A 401 17.24 25.25 3.65
C ILE A 401 18.05 26.40 3.05
N GLY A 402 18.17 27.54 3.74
CA GLY A 402 18.99 28.67 3.32
C GLY A 402 18.49 29.39 2.07
N LEU A 403 17.17 29.40 1.80
CA LEU A 403 16.62 30.16 0.68
C LEU A 403 16.49 31.65 1.04
N GLU A 404 17.06 32.53 0.20
CA GLU A 404 16.99 33.99 0.40
C GLU A 404 15.64 34.57 -0.04
N THR A 405 15.03 34.01 -1.08
CA THR A 405 13.74 34.43 -1.62
C THR A 405 12.79 33.25 -1.79
N LEU A 406 11.49 33.52 -1.65
CA LEU A 406 10.47 32.51 -1.94
C LEU A 406 10.43 32.25 -3.44
N PRO A 407 10.62 31.00 -3.88
CA PRO A 407 10.46 30.64 -5.28
C PRO A 407 9.00 30.83 -5.71
N SER A 408 8.76 31.02 -7.01
CA SER A 408 7.41 31.06 -7.55
C SER A 408 6.64 29.78 -7.20
N GLU A 409 5.34 29.90 -6.95
CA GLU A 409 4.48 28.77 -6.62
C GLU A 409 4.71 27.61 -7.60
N ASN A 410 4.97 26.42 -7.05
CA ASN A 410 5.20 25.17 -7.78
C ASN A 410 6.56 24.97 -8.48
N SER A 411 7.55 25.85 -8.31
CA SER A 411 8.88 25.66 -8.96
C SER A 411 9.95 25.01 -8.07
N PHE A 412 9.77 25.00 -6.75
CA PHE A 412 10.80 24.52 -5.81
C PHE A 412 11.06 23.00 -5.95
N THR A 413 12.35 22.62 -5.95
CA THR A 413 12.80 21.22 -5.88
C THR A 413 13.82 21.07 -4.76
N CYS A 414 13.58 20.16 -3.82
CA CYS A 414 14.46 19.96 -2.68
C CYS A 414 15.79 19.30 -3.07
N ALA A 415 16.82 19.49 -2.25
CA ALA A 415 18.17 18.95 -2.48
C ALA A 415 18.19 17.42 -2.68
N THR A 416 17.31 16.69 -1.98
CA THR A 416 17.19 15.24 -2.14
C THR A 416 16.72 14.89 -3.56
N CYS A 417 15.66 15.52 -4.06
CA CYS A 417 15.14 15.26 -5.41
C CYS A 417 15.99 15.86 -6.54
N LEU A 418 16.93 16.76 -6.24
CA LEU A 418 17.95 17.22 -7.19
C LEU A 418 19.08 16.20 -7.37
N LYS A 419 19.40 15.45 -6.31
CA LYS A 419 20.46 14.43 -6.30
C LYS A 419 19.95 13.01 -6.59
N GLU A 420 18.64 12.84 -6.69
CA GLU A 420 18.02 11.52 -6.83
C GLU A 420 18.19 11.01 -8.27
N ASP A 421 18.78 9.82 -8.39
CA ASP A 421 18.88 9.10 -9.65
C ASP A 421 17.47 8.63 -10.08
N GLN A 422 17.10 8.84 -11.34
CA GLN A 422 15.82 8.40 -11.91
C GLN A 422 15.61 6.88 -11.77
N LYS A 423 16.68 6.09 -11.63
CA LYS A 423 16.56 4.64 -11.38
C LYS A 423 15.95 4.33 -10.00
N LYS A 424 16.09 5.21 -9.01
CA LYS A 424 15.54 5.02 -7.65
C LYS A 424 14.04 5.32 -7.55
N THR A 425 13.43 5.86 -8.61
CA THR A 425 11.99 6.11 -8.68
C THR A 425 11.21 4.98 -9.34
N GLN A 426 11.89 3.93 -9.81
CA GLN A 426 11.24 2.75 -10.37
C GLN A 426 10.96 1.72 -9.26
N LEU A 427 9.89 0.94 -9.45
CA LEU A 427 9.66 -0.30 -8.71
C LEU A 427 10.17 -1.44 -9.58
N THR A 428 11.24 -2.09 -9.13
CA THR A 428 11.85 -3.24 -9.79
C THR A 428 11.56 -4.51 -8.98
N PRO A 429 11.48 -5.68 -9.62
CA PRO A 429 11.28 -6.93 -8.90
C PRO A 429 12.35 -7.12 -7.82
N GLY A 430 11.94 -7.41 -6.57
CA GLY A 430 12.84 -7.52 -5.41
C GLY A 430 13.46 -6.21 -4.91
N GLY A 431 13.11 -5.06 -5.48
CA GLY A 431 13.78 -3.79 -5.24
C GLY A 431 13.60 -3.25 -3.82
N ILE A 432 12.40 -3.37 -3.25
CA ILE A 432 12.12 -2.90 -1.89
C ILE A 432 12.91 -3.74 -0.89
N ASN A 433 12.90 -5.06 -1.03
CA ASN A 433 13.64 -5.95 -0.14
C ASN A 433 15.16 -5.72 -0.25
N ARG A 434 15.69 -5.41 -1.44
CA ARG A 434 17.12 -5.07 -1.62
C ARG A 434 17.51 -3.77 -0.92
N LEU A 435 16.70 -2.71 -1.05
CA LEU A 435 17.03 -1.40 -0.47
C LEU A 435 16.74 -1.35 1.04
N ASP A 436 15.59 -1.86 1.45
CA ASP A 436 15.05 -1.62 2.78
C ASP A 436 15.04 -2.88 3.67
N GLY A 437 15.20 -4.09 3.11
CA GLY A 437 15.01 -5.35 3.84
C GLY A 437 15.86 -5.54 5.11
N ARG A 438 17.01 -4.85 5.21
CA ARG A 438 17.90 -4.88 6.39
C ARG A 438 17.84 -3.62 7.26
N LEU A 439 17.07 -2.61 6.87
CA LEU A 439 16.97 -1.36 7.62
C LEU A 439 16.07 -1.53 8.83
N GLY A 440 16.57 -1.11 9.99
CA GLY A 440 15.75 -0.99 11.19
C GLY A 440 14.63 0.03 10.99
N ARG A 441 13.43 -0.28 11.49
CA ARG A 441 12.29 0.64 11.45
C ARG A 441 12.47 1.72 12.50
N LYS A 442 12.38 2.98 12.09
CA LYS A 442 12.45 4.13 13.00
C LYS A 442 11.16 4.19 13.83
N ALA A 443 11.31 4.36 15.13
CA ALA A 443 10.20 4.68 16.01
C ALA A 443 9.77 6.15 15.84
N ARG A 444 8.55 6.45 16.26
CA ARG A 444 8.00 7.81 16.24
C ARG A 444 7.59 8.23 17.64
N ALA A 445 8.15 9.34 18.09
CA ALA A 445 7.75 9.97 19.33
C ALA A 445 6.31 10.49 19.21
N ILE A 446 5.42 9.92 20.02
CA ILE A 446 4.05 10.36 20.22
C ILE A 446 3.81 10.58 21.72
N THR A 447 2.84 11.39 22.08
CA THR A 447 2.27 11.37 23.43
C THR A 447 0.95 10.65 23.36
N ILE A 448 0.71 9.76 24.33
CA ILE A 448 -0.56 9.10 24.57
C ILE A 448 -0.87 9.22 26.06
N ASP A 449 -2.08 9.65 26.40
CA ASP A 449 -2.52 9.89 27.79
C ASP A 449 -1.52 10.77 28.60
N GLY A 450 -0.95 11.78 27.94
CA GLY A 450 0.02 12.70 28.54
C GLY A 450 1.44 12.11 28.74
N SER A 451 1.67 10.85 28.36
CA SER A 451 2.98 10.20 28.44
C SER A 451 3.64 10.09 27.08
N MET A 452 4.92 10.48 26.99
CA MET A 452 5.70 10.39 25.76
C MET A 452 6.16 8.94 25.53
N LYS A 453 5.93 8.41 24.32
CA LYS A 453 6.18 7.03 23.91
C LYS A 453 6.77 6.98 22.51
N ASP A 454 7.52 5.91 22.24
CA ASP A 454 7.99 5.54 20.91
C ASP A 454 7.00 4.57 20.26
N LEU A 455 6.24 5.06 19.28
CA LEU A 455 5.41 4.24 18.41
C LEU A 455 6.30 3.45 17.45
N ARG A 456 6.29 2.13 17.58
CA ARG A 456 7.15 1.22 16.81
C ARG A 456 6.36 0.06 16.22
N VAL A 457 6.48 -0.15 14.91
CA VAL A 457 5.92 -1.34 14.26
C VAL A 457 6.61 -2.60 14.79
N ARG A 458 5.84 -3.62 15.14
CA ARG A 458 6.33 -4.92 15.62
C ARG A 458 6.51 -5.85 14.43
N LEU A 459 7.75 -6.27 14.21
CA LEU A 459 8.11 -7.19 13.13
C LEU A 459 8.04 -8.66 13.54
N SER A 460 7.95 -8.95 14.84
CA SER A 460 7.95 -10.30 15.39
C SER A 460 7.01 -10.39 16.59
N LYS A 461 6.62 -11.62 16.97
CA LYS A 461 5.90 -11.85 18.22
C LYS A 461 6.70 -11.36 19.44
N PRO A 462 6.02 -11.00 20.54
CA PRO A 462 6.66 -10.75 21.83
C PRO A 462 7.60 -11.88 22.24
N ALA A 463 8.71 -11.55 22.90
CA ALA A 463 9.77 -12.53 23.21
C ALA A 463 9.27 -13.77 23.98
N HIS A 464 8.31 -13.58 24.89
CA HIS A 464 7.73 -14.68 25.68
C HIS A 464 6.85 -15.66 24.86
N LEU A 465 6.39 -15.25 23.68
CA LEU A 465 5.61 -16.08 22.74
C LEU A 465 6.50 -16.72 21.66
N ARG A 466 7.79 -16.39 21.62
CA ARG A 466 8.75 -16.91 20.65
C ARG A 466 9.37 -18.20 21.17
N LEU A 467 8.87 -19.34 20.69
CA LEU A 467 9.32 -20.67 21.11
C LEU A 467 10.82 -20.88 20.88
N GLU A 468 11.38 -20.29 19.82
CA GLU A 468 12.80 -20.35 19.50
C GLU A 468 13.70 -19.67 20.54
N LEU A 469 13.15 -18.69 21.29
CA LEU A 469 13.89 -18.00 22.35
C LEU A 469 13.89 -18.77 23.67
N ARG A 470 12.98 -19.75 23.85
CA ARG A 470 12.90 -20.56 25.08
C ARG A 470 14.17 -21.36 25.35
N ASN A 471 14.89 -21.73 24.30
CA ASN A 471 16.15 -22.47 24.38
C ASN A 471 17.35 -21.59 24.77
N ILE A 472 17.18 -20.27 24.87
CA ILE A 472 18.26 -19.30 25.15
C ILE A 472 18.31 -18.94 26.66
N GLY A 473 17.47 -19.56 27.50
CA GLY A 473 17.53 -19.45 28.97
C GLY A 473 17.41 -18.01 29.48
N ASP A 474 18.22 -17.65 30.48
CA ASP A 474 18.21 -16.34 31.17
C ASP A 474 18.45 -15.13 30.24
N LEU A 475 18.93 -15.34 29.01
CA LEU A 475 19.08 -14.29 28.01
C LEU A 475 17.75 -13.78 27.46
N ILE A 476 16.62 -14.47 27.69
CA ILE A 476 15.27 -14.00 27.31
C ILE A 476 14.99 -12.61 27.90
N HIS A 477 15.48 -12.32 29.10
CA HIS A 477 15.33 -11.02 29.76
C HIS A 477 16.11 -9.88 29.09
N ARG A 478 17.09 -10.19 28.22
CA ARG A 478 17.85 -9.19 27.45
C ARG A 478 17.19 -8.83 26.12
N PHE A 479 16.17 -9.57 25.69
CA PHE A 479 15.42 -9.21 24.48
C PHE A 479 14.29 -8.25 24.86
N PRO A 480 14.13 -7.12 24.14
CA PRO A 480 13.00 -6.22 24.37
C PRO A 480 11.69 -7.02 24.34
N LYS A 481 10.83 -6.82 25.34
CA LYS A 481 9.58 -7.59 25.46
C LYS A 481 8.73 -7.46 24.19
N GLY A 482 8.88 -6.35 23.46
CA GLY A 482 8.34 -6.18 22.10
C GLY A 482 6.84 -6.40 22.06
N LEU A 483 6.13 -5.90 23.09
CA LEU A 483 4.69 -6.09 23.24
C LEU A 483 3.96 -5.42 22.08
N VAL A 484 2.93 -6.09 21.58
CA VAL A 484 1.97 -5.48 20.67
C VAL A 484 0.93 -4.80 21.56
N ASP A 485 0.81 -3.48 21.47
CA ASP A 485 -0.18 -2.69 22.21
C ASP A 485 -1.48 -2.56 21.41
N PHE A 486 -1.38 -2.44 20.09
CA PHE A 486 -2.54 -2.43 19.21
C PHE A 486 -2.20 -2.90 17.79
N THR A 487 -3.24 -3.20 17.03
CA THR A 487 -3.17 -3.65 15.64
C THR A 487 -4.16 -2.89 14.78
N ILE A 488 -3.83 -2.77 13.49
CA ILE A 488 -4.74 -2.18 12.51
C ILE A 488 -5.52 -3.29 11.84
N ARG A 489 -6.82 -3.07 11.63
CA ARG A 489 -7.73 -4.02 10.98
C ARG A 489 -8.55 -3.35 9.89
N PHE A 490 -8.81 -4.07 8.81
CA PHE A 490 -9.77 -3.68 7.78
C PHE A 490 -10.98 -4.59 7.88
N ASN A 491 -12.12 -4.02 8.23
CA ASN A 491 -13.36 -4.76 8.43
C ASN A 491 -13.23 -5.99 9.38
N GLY A 492 -12.43 -5.88 10.44
CA GLY A 492 -12.15 -6.97 11.37
C GLY A 492 -11.00 -7.90 10.98
N ASP A 493 -10.43 -7.78 9.78
CA ASP A 493 -9.27 -8.58 9.36
C ASP A 493 -7.95 -7.87 9.65
N PHE A 494 -6.97 -8.61 10.19
CA PHE A 494 -5.65 -8.07 10.50
C PHE A 494 -4.91 -7.65 9.22
N THR A 495 -4.39 -6.43 9.21
CA THR A 495 -3.73 -5.85 8.02
C THR A 495 -2.25 -6.22 7.91
N GLY A 496 -1.69 -6.89 8.92
CA GLY A 496 -0.25 -7.06 9.06
C GLY A 496 0.41 -5.98 9.95
N LEU A 497 -0.24 -4.84 10.16
CA LEU A 497 0.28 -3.76 10.98
C LEU A 497 -0.04 -4.00 12.47
N ALA A 498 1.02 -4.23 13.25
CA ALA A 498 0.98 -4.31 14.69
C ALA A 498 1.98 -3.32 15.28
N TYR A 499 1.59 -2.59 16.32
CA TYR A 499 2.39 -1.54 16.92
C TYR A 499 2.60 -1.80 18.40
N GLY A 500 3.72 -1.32 18.92
CA GLY A 500 3.90 -1.15 20.34
C GLY A 500 4.33 0.26 20.70
N LEU A 501 4.11 0.59 21.97
CA LEU A 501 4.34 1.88 22.61
C LEU A 501 5.46 1.70 23.63
N ASP A 502 6.70 1.87 23.15
CA ASP A 502 7.88 1.72 23.99
C ASP A 502 8.10 3.00 24.83
N ASP A 503 8.62 2.86 26.05
CA ASP A 503 9.15 4.00 26.78
C ASP A 503 10.33 4.58 26.00
N ILE A 504 10.41 5.92 25.93
CA ILE A 504 11.56 6.56 25.30
C ILE A 504 12.76 6.28 26.20
N GLU A 505 13.70 5.49 25.68
CA GLU A 505 14.99 5.28 26.33
C GLU A 505 15.70 6.64 26.39
N VAL A 506 15.70 7.26 27.57
CA VAL A 506 16.61 8.36 27.86
C VAL A 506 18.00 7.74 27.76
N GLU A 507 18.78 8.12 26.75
CA GLU A 507 20.19 7.76 26.67
C GLU A 507 20.87 8.19 27.98
N SER A 508 20.99 7.25 28.91
CA SER A 508 21.83 7.41 30.09
C SER A 508 23.24 7.48 29.56
N ASN A 509 23.79 8.71 29.51
CA ASN A 509 25.20 9.02 29.27
C ASN A 509 26.10 8.02 30.02
N CYS A 510 26.46 6.92 29.35
CA CYS A 510 27.55 6.06 29.79
C CYS A 510 28.83 6.79 29.43
N ARG A 511 29.26 7.66 30.35
CA ARG A 511 30.66 8.08 30.43
C ARG A 511 31.50 6.81 30.64
N TYR A 512 32.36 6.50 29.68
CA TYR A 512 33.63 5.82 29.94
C TYR A 512 34.75 6.79 29.59
#